data_AF-A0A8J4YQ40-F1
#
_entry.id   AF-A0A8J4YQ40-F1
#
_cell.length_a   1.000
_cell.length_b   1.000
_cell.length_c   1.000
_cell.angle_alpha   90.00
_cell.angle_beta   90.00
_cell.angle_gamma   90.00
#
_symmetry.space_group_name_H-M   'P 1'
#
loop_
_entity.id
_entity.type
_entity.pdbx_description
1 polymer ?
#
loop_
_entity_poly.entity_id
_entity_poly.type
_entity_poly.pdbx_seq_one_letter_code
_entity_poly.pdbx_strand_id
1 'polypeptide(L)'
;MGREQGREREEEELGDNQEPQEEGQQDGRQRDIEVPDSPPALSPVSSPRTPPPPQHDVPQLNLNVEENERGNILWKGQTEEETTRWVNNTYLEIVGWSANNLFEPPKCTAMTKLIKEMVGLINNYNLDTLFAPHALKVIFLLPKLFFQKTHQKAKTNNNVKALTRRVDLWKKN
;
A
#
# COMPACT_ATOMS: atom_id res chain seq x y z
N MET A 1 -26.07 -57.41 4.75
CA MET A 1 -26.23 -57.04 3.32
C MET A 1 -25.79 -55.58 3.21
N GLY A 2 -24.66 -55.18 2.66
CA GLY A 2 -23.71 -55.84 1.75
C GLY A 2 -23.53 -54.93 0.52
N ARG A 3 -22.26 -54.56 0.24
CA ARG A 3 -21.71 -53.91 -0.97
C ARG A 3 -21.70 -52.38 -1.03
N GLU A 4 -20.72 -51.67 -1.59
CA GLU A 4 -19.32 -51.87 -2.04
C GLU A 4 -18.84 -50.45 -2.45
N GLN A 5 -17.68 -49.98 -1.99
CA GLN A 5 -16.49 -49.64 -2.79
C GLN A 5 -16.68 -48.92 -4.14
N GLY A 6 -15.97 -47.80 -4.29
CA GLY A 6 -15.65 -47.14 -5.56
C GLY A 6 -14.44 -46.22 -5.41
N ARG A 7 -13.25 -46.80 -5.63
CA ARG A 7 -11.92 -46.20 -5.60
C ARG A 7 -11.51 -45.80 -7.03
N GLU A 8 -10.51 -44.90 -7.13
CA GLU A 8 -9.60 -44.67 -8.28
C GLU A 8 -10.05 -43.72 -9.40
N ARG A 9 -9.32 -42.59 -9.57
CA ARG A 9 -8.24 -42.49 -10.58
C ARG A 9 -7.41 -41.21 -10.45
N GLU A 10 -6.10 -41.42 -10.56
CA GLU A 10 -5.02 -40.45 -10.81
C GLU A 10 -4.95 -40.09 -12.30
N GLU A 11 -4.31 -38.95 -12.61
CA GLU A 11 -3.59 -38.56 -13.85
C GLU A 11 -3.29 -37.04 -13.66
N GLU A 12 -2.11 -36.60 -13.21
CA GLU A 12 -0.80 -36.57 -13.87
C GLU A 12 -0.82 -36.02 -15.31
N GLU A 13 -0.50 -34.73 -15.48
CA GLU A 13 0.25 -34.25 -16.66
C GLU A 13 1.18 -33.09 -16.23
N LEU A 14 2.48 -33.39 -16.22
CA LEU A 14 3.57 -32.42 -16.32
C LEU A 14 3.58 -31.86 -17.75
N GLY A 15 3.38 -30.55 -17.88
CA GLY A 15 3.59 -29.82 -19.13
C GLY A 15 4.97 -29.17 -19.16
N ASP A 16 5.72 -29.55 -20.18
CA ASP A 16 7.14 -29.31 -20.43
C ASP A 16 7.58 -27.84 -20.60
N ASN A 17 8.86 -27.65 -20.30
CA ASN A 17 9.73 -26.53 -20.61
C ASN A 17 9.66 -26.08 -22.08
N GLN A 18 9.70 -24.77 -22.31
CA GLN A 18 10.44 -24.17 -23.44
C GLN A 18 10.69 -22.68 -23.19
N GLU A 19 11.94 -22.36 -22.79
CA GLU A 19 12.53 -21.03 -22.95
C GLU A 19 12.95 -20.83 -24.41
N PRO A 20 12.69 -19.65 -25.01
CA PRO A 20 13.45 -19.19 -26.15
C PRO A 20 14.62 -18.32 -25.69
N GLN A 21 15.84 -18.80 -25.95
CA GLN A 21 17.01 -17.95 -26.12
C GLN A 21 16.83 -17.15 -27.41
N GLU A 22 16.98 -15.82 -27.34
CA GLU A 22 17.34 -15.02 -28.51
C GLU A 22 18.65 -14.28 -28.22
N GLU A 23 19.70 -14.79 -28.86
CA GLU A 23 20.98 -14.12 -29.08
C GLU A 23 20.76 -12.96 -30.07
N GLY A 24 20.86 -11.73 -29.57
CA GLY A 24 20.84 -10.50 -30.36
C GLY A 24 22.24 -9.94 -30.51
N GLN A 25 22.80 -10.17 -31.69
CA GLN A 25 24.13 -9.85 -32.20
C GLN A 25 24.57 -8.37 -32.03
N GLN A 26 25.87 -8.21 -31.80
CA GLN A 26 26.63 -6.97 -31.89
C GLN A 26 26.56 -6.39 -33.32
N ASP A 27 26.46 -5.07 -33.45
CA ASP A 27 27.14 -4.39 -34.55
C ASP A 27 27.65 -3.01 -34.11
N GLY A 28 28.96 -2.86 -34.27
CA GLY A 28 29.72 -1.66 -33.96
C GLY A 28 29.61 -0.68 -35.13
N ARG A 29 29.24 0.56 -34.82
CA ARG A 29 29.46 1.66 -35.75
C ARG A 29 29.94 2.88 -34.97
N GLN A 30 31.24 2.92 -34.74
CA GLN A 30 31.95 4.17 -34.48
C GLN A 30 31.70 5.08 -35.69
N ARG A 31 30.90 6.12 -35.49
CA ARG A 31 30.93 7.29 -36.36
C ARG A 31 31.81 8.30 -35.66
N ASP A 32 32.94 8.59 -36.27
CA ASP A 32 33.70 9.80 -36.03
C ASP A 32 32.77 10.99 -36.25
N ILE A 33 32.38 11.65 -35.16
CA ILE A 33 31.73 12.95 -35.20
C ILE A 33 32.86 13.96 -34.98
N GLU A 34 33.17 14.69 -36.06
CA GLU A 34 33.98 15.90 -36.02
C GLU A 34 33.50 16.80 -34.88
N VAL A 35 34.43 17.20 -34.01
CA VAL A 35 34.20 18.20 -32.98
C VAL A 35 34.21 19.57 -33.67
N PRO A 36 33.08 20.28 -33.81
CA PRO A 36 33.13 21.68 -34.18
C PRO A 36 33.64 22.49 -32.99
N ASP A 37 34.42 23.49 -33.38
CA ASP A 37 35.09 24.47 -32.55
C ASP A 37 34.18 25.14 -31.51
N SER A 38 34.80 25.55 -30.41
CA SER A 38 34.22 26.11 -29.19
C SER A 38 32.97 26.96 -29.38
N PRO A 39 31.86 26.72 -28.65
CA PRO A 39 30.73 27.63 -28.65
C PRO A 39 31.10 28.95 -27.96
N PRO A 40 30.57 30.11 -28.43
CA PRO A 40 30.79 31.39 -27.78
C PRO A 40 30.21 31.35 -26.35
N ALA A 41 30.95 31.92 -25.41
CA ALA A 41 30.57 32.01 -24.00
C ALA A 41 29.14 32.59 -23.87
N LEU A 42 28.20 31.74 -23.47
CA LEU A 42 26.85 32.16 -23.13
C LEU A 42 26.91 32.94 -21.82
N SER A 43 26.49 34.21 -21.87
CA SER A 43 26.24 35.03 -20.69
C SER A 43 25.36 34.28 -19.69
N PRO A 44 25.58 34.43 -18.38
CA PRO A 44 24.77 33.75 -17.37
C PRO A 44 23.31 34.20 -17.51
N VAL A 45 22.47 33.29 -18.01
CA VAL A 45 21.02 33.41 -17.89
C VAL A 45 20.71 33.38 -16.40
N SER A 46 20.27 34.52 -15.88
CA SER A 46 19.64 34.60 -14.57
C SER A 46 18.47 33.62 -14.55
N SER A 47 18.66 32.47 -13.90
CA SER A 47 17.59 31.51 -13.67
C SER A 47 16.41 32.26 -13.03
N PRO A 48 15.18 32.12 -13.58
CA PRO A 48 14.02 32.69 -12.93
C PRO A 48 13.94 32.11 -11.52
N ARG A 49 13.98 32.98 -10.51
CA ARG A 49 13.76 32.58 -9.11
C ARG A 49 12.41 31.89 -9.06
N THR A 50 12.42 30.58 -8.89
CA THR A 50 11.23 29.81 -8.54
C THR A 50 10.63 30.47 -7.31
N PRO A 51 9.35 30.89 -7.33
CA PRO A 51 8.72 31.41 -6.13
C PRO A 51 8.83 30.35 -5.03
N PRO A 52 9.12 30.75 -3.78
CA PRO A 52 9.16 29.81 -2.68
C PRO A 52 7.83 29.06 -2.64
N PRO A 53 7.85 27.74 -2.37
CA PRO A 53 6.63 26.96 -2.27
C PRO A 53 5.68 27.64 -1.28
N PRO A 54 4.36 27.66 -1.57
CA PRO A 54 3.39 28.25 -0.67
C PRO A 54 3.57 27.61 0.70
N GLN A 55 3.95 28.43 1.68
CA GLN A 55 3.99 28.00 3.07
C GLN A 55 2.55 27.81 3.48
N HIS A 56 2.08 26.56 3.42
CA HIS A 56 0.86 26.18 4.09
C HIS A 56 1.12 26.40 5.57
N ASP A 57 0.48 27.42 6.16
CA ASP A 57 0.30 27.54 7.60
C ASP A 57 -0.37 26.24 8.06
N VAL A 58 0.43 25.24 8.40
CA VAL A 58 -0.06 24.06 9.10
C VAL A 58 -0.53 24.60 10.43
N PRO A 59 -1.83 24.52 10.75
CA PRO A 59 -2.30 24.92 12.06
C PRO A 59 -1.45 24.15 13.05
N GLN A 60 -0.69 24.85 13.89
CA GLN A 60 -0.10 24.20 15.05
C GLN A 60 -1.29 23.65 15.82
N LEU A 61 -1.47 22.33 15.75
CA LEU A 61 -2.41 21.63 16.59
C LEU A 61 -1.89 21.88 17.99
N ASN A 62 -2.43 22.91 18.64
CA ASN A 62 -2.41 23.03 20.08
C ASN A 62 -3.14 21.79 20.56
N LEU A 63 -2.37 20.73 20.78
CA LEU A 63 -2.78 19.61 21.59
C LEU A 63 -2.90 20.21 22.98
N ASN A 64 -4.06 20.82 23.26
CA ASN A 64 -4.49 21.13 24.60
C ASN A 64 -4.67 19.76 25.28
N VAL A 65 -3.55 19.21 25.73
CA VAL A 65 -3.50 18.00 26.54
C VAL A 65 -4.05 18.43 27.88
N GLU A 66 -5.34 18.20 28.09
CA GLU A 66 -5.95 18.40 29.39
C GLU A 66 -5.41 17.31 30.31
N GLU A 67 -4.88 17.68 31.47
CA GLU A 67 -4.44 16.72 32.48
C GLU A 67 -5.42 16.76 33.65
N ASN A 68 -5.77 15.61 34.21
CA ASN A 68 -6.57 15.58 35.44
C ASN A 68 -5.70 15.89 36.68
N GLU A 69 -6.31 16.00 37.85
CA GLU A 69 -5.62 16.25 39.14
C GLU A 69 -4.55 15.20 39.50
N ARG A 70 -4.50 14.07 38.78
CA ARG A 70 -3.54 12.98 38.95
C ARG A 70 -2.45 12.96 37.87
N GLY A 71 -2.44 13.93 36.96
CA GLY A 71 -1.49 14.01 35.85
C GLY A 71 -1.79 13.05 34.69
N ASN A 72 -2.99 12.49 34.61
CA ASN A 72 -3.36 11.64 33.48
C ASN A 72 -3.78 12.51 32.30
N ILE A 73 -3.26 12.18 31.12
CA ILE A 73 -3.67 12.78 29.84
C ILE A 73 -5.15 12.47 29.60
N LEU A 74 -5.93 13.54 29.40
CA LEU A 74 -7.34 13.48 29.03
C LEU A 74 -7.49 13.75 27.53
N TRP A 75 -8.23 12.88 26.86
CA TRP A 75 -8.67 13.14 25.50
C TRP A 75 -10.15 13.54 25.53
N LYS A 76 -10.44 14.81 25.21
CA LYS A 76 -11.80 15.38 25.29
C LYS A 76 -12.46 15.16 26.66
N GLY A 77 -11.71 15.38 27.74
CA GLY A 77 -12.18 15.20 29.11
C GLY A 77 -12.37 13.76 29.57
N GLN A 78 -11.97 12.75 28.77
CA GLN A 78 -12.03 11.33 29.15
C GLN A 78 -10.64 10.81 29.52
N THR A 79 -10.59 9.87 30.47
CA THR A 79 -9.32 9.19 30.81
C THR A 79 -8.87 8.26 29.69
N GLU A 80 -7.62 7.81 29.76
CA GLU A 80 -7.08 6.81 28.83
C GLU A 80 -7.93 5.54 28.81
N GLU A 81 -8.37 5.04 29.97
CA GLU A 81 -9.17 3.81 30.07
C GLU A 81 -10.56 3.99 29.46
N GLU A 82 -11.19 5.13 29.67
CA GLU A 82 -12.50 5.47 29.10
C GLU A 82 -12.41 5.62 27.60
N THR A 83 -11.41 6.36 27.12
CA THR A 83 -11.13 6.54 25.69
C THR A 83 -10.86 5.19 25.05
N THR A 84 -10.02 4.35 25.65
CA THR A 84 -9.70 3.01 25.16
C THR A 84 -10.95 2.14 25.08
N ARG A 85 -11.80 2.14 26.11
CA ARG A 85 -13.05 1.40 26.11
C ARG A 85 -14.00 1.90 25.01
N TRP A 86 -14.14 3.21 24.88
CA TRP A 86 -14.99 3.83 23.86
C TRP A 86 -14.50 3.48 22.46
N VAL A 87 -13.20 3.67 22.18
CA VAL A 87 -12.58 3.31 20.89
C VAL A 87 -12.77 1.83 20.59
N ASN A 88 -12.55 0.94 21.55
CA ASN A 88 -12.73 -0.49 21.35
C ASN A 88 -14.19 -0.87 21.08
N ASN A 89 -15.14 -0.28 21.81
CA ASN A 89 -16.57 -0.53 21.58
C ASN A 89 -17.00 -0.01 20.21
N THR A 90 -16.63 1.22 19.86
CA THR A 90 -16.91 1.80 18.54
C THR A 90 -16.23 1.01 17.42
N TYR A 91 -15.00 0.54 17.64
CA TYR A 91 -14.33 -0.37 16.72
C TYR A 91 -15.15 -1.64 16.54
N LEU A 92 -15.54 -2.32 17.62
CA LEU A 92 -16.35 -3.54 17.57
C LEU A 92 -17.73 -3.30 16.92
N GLU A 93 -18.34 -2.15 17.10
CA GLU A 93 -19.59 -1.78 16.42
C GLU A 93 -19.38 -1.58 14.92
N ILE A 94 -18.39 -0.77 14.52
CA ILE A 94 -18.08 -0.49 13.11
C ILE A 94 -17.65 -1.77 12.38
N VAL A 95 -16.81 -2.56 13.02
CA VAL A 95 -16.26 -3.80 12.48
C VAL A 95 -17.34 -4.89 12.53
N GLY A 96 -18.07 -5.05 13.63
CA GLY A 96 -19.07 -6.10 13.81
C GLY A 96 -20.33 -5.96 12.96
N TRP A 97 -20.75 -4.75 12.57
CA TRP A 97 -21.97 -4.55 11.75
C TRP A 97 -21.80 -4.85 10.26
N SER A 98 -20.58 -4.88 9.73
CA SER A 98 -20.38 -5.17 8.31
C SER A 98 -20.23 -6.67 8.09
N ALA A 99 -21.30 -7.33 7.64
CA ALA A 99 -21.23 -8.70 7.10
C ALA A 99 -20.26 -8.85 5.90
N ASN A 100 -19.65 -7.75 5.43
CA ASN A 100 -18.57 -7.70 4.46
C ASN A 100 -17.47 -6.77 4.99
N ASN A 101 -16.91 -7.14 6.12
CA ASN A 101 -16.03 -6.30 6.89
C ASN A 101 -14.74 -5.96 6.15
N LEU A 102 -14.51 -4.67 5.91
CA LEU A 102 -13.24 -4.16 5.39
C LEU A 102 -12.10 -4.37 6.41
N PHE A 103 -12.47 -4.54 7.69
CA PHE A 103 -11.59 -4.58 8.86
C PHE A 103 -11.52 -5.95 9.54
N GLU A 104 -12.25 -6.95 9.05
CA GLU A 104 -11.96 -8.36 9.34
C GLU A 104 -11.34 -8.97 8.08
N PRO A 105 -10.05 -8.71 7.86
CA PRO A 105 -9.47 -9.04 6.60
C PRO A 105 -9.34 -10.56 6.46
N PRO A 106 -9.45 -11.09 5.23
CA PRO A 106 -9.30 -12.51 5.00
C PRO A 106 -7.94 -12.99 5.50
N LYS A 107 -7.93 -14.04 6.32
CA LYS A 107 -6.73 -14.69 6.85
C LYS A 107 -5.98 -15.39 5.73
N CYS A 108 -5.20 -14.62 4.97
CA CYS A 108 -4.43 -15.10 3.83
C CYS A 108 -3.09 -14.36 3.73
N THR A 109 -2.10 -15.00 3.09
CA THR A 109 -0.75 -14.46 2.94
C THR A 109 -0.74 -13.09 2.25
N ALA A 110 -1.63 -12.86 1.29
CA ALA A 110 -1.76 -11.58 0.58
C ALA A 110 -2.16 -10.45 1.53
N MET A 111 -3.02 -10.73 2.51
CA MET A 111 -3.39 -9.74 3.51
C MET A 111 -2.19 -9.39 4.40
N THR A 112 -1.43 -10.38 4.86
CA THR A 112 -0.23 -10.13 5.67
C THR A 112 0.77 -9.24 4.93
N LYS A 113 0.93 -9.44 3.61
CA LYS A 113 1.73 -8.57 2.76
C LYS A 113 1.18 -7.14 2.73
N LEU A 114 -0.13 -6.97 2.53
CA LEU A 114 -0.77 -5.65 2.52
C LEU A 114 -0.62 -4.92 3.86
N ILE A 115 -0.80 -5.62 4.99
CA ILE A 115 -0.59 -5.06 6.33
C ILE A 115 0.85 -4.55 6.48
N LYS A 116 1.84 -5.32 6.03
CA LYS A 116 3.25 -4.89 6.07
C LYS A 116 3.49 -3.60 5.27
N GLU A 117 2.87 -3.46 4.10
CA GLU A 117 2.95 -2.22 3.32
C GLU A 117 2.32 -1.04 4.07
N MET A 118 1.12 -1.24 4.66
CA MET A 118 0.45 -0.19 5.44
C MET A 118 1.28 0.24 6.66
N VAL A 119 1.90 -0.71 7.36
CA VAL A 119 2.84 -0.41 8.47
C VAL A 119 4.04 0.39 7.96
N GLY A 120 4.60 0.02 6.80
CA GLY A 120 5.70 0.77 6.18
C GLY A 120 5.31 2.22 5.87
N LEU A 121 4.09 2.46 5.38
CA LEU A 121 3.55 3.80 5.14
C LEU A 121 3.38 4.59 6.44
N ILE A 122 2.89 3.97 7.51
CA ILE A 122 2.77 4.63 8.82
C ILE A 122 4.15 5.04 9.33
N ASN A 123 5.15 4.17 9.17
CA ASN A 123 6.52 4.50 9.55
C ASN A 123 7.09 5.65 8.71
N ASN A 124 6.85 5.66 7.39
CA ASN A 124 7.27 6.77 6.54
C ASN A 124 6.63 8.11 6.94
N TYR A 125 5.39 8.08 7.43
CA TYR A 125 4.72 9.25 8.00
C TYR A 125 5.35 9.68 9.33
N ASN A 126 5.55 8.75 10.26
CA ASN A 126 6.08 9.04 11.59
C ASN A 126 7.54 9.50 11.58
N LEU A 127 8.33 9.05 10.62
CA LEU A 127 9.75 9.42 10.46
C LEU A 127 9.95 10.70 9.63
N ASP A 128 8.87 11.40 9.28
CA ASP A 128 8.88 12.62 8.46
C ASP A 128 9.74 12.51 7.19
N THR A 129 9.59 11.38 6.50
CA THR A 129 10.27 11.15 5.23
C THR A 129 9.74 12.09 4.15
N LEU A 130 10.46 12.24 3.03
CA LEU A 130 9.95 12.97 1.85
C LEU A 130 8.59 12.44 1.34
N PHE A 131 8.24 11.20 1.70
CA PHE A 131 6.98 10.58 1.35
C PHE A 131 5.85 10.82 2.37
N ALA A 132 6.14 11.37 3.55
CA ALA A 132 5.18 11.58 4.64
C ALA A 132 3.87 12.28 4.22
N PRO A 133 3.88 13.36 3.40
CA PRO A 133 2.65 14.04 2.97
C PRO A 133 1.69 13.15 2.15
N HIS A 134 2.24 12.09 1.54
CA HIS A 134 1.51 11.15 0.70
C HIS A 134 1.19 9.86 1.46
N ALA A 135 1.99 9.48 2.45
CA ALA A 135 1.89 8.22 3.16
C ALA A 135 0.49 7.97 3.75
N LEU A 136 -0.06 8.93 4.49
CA LEU A 136 -1.41 8.81 5.05
C LEU A 136 -2.48 8.73 3.96
N LYS A 137 -2.35 9.52 2.88
CA LYS A 137 -3.30 9.47 1.76
C LYS A 137 -3.31 8.06 1.14
N VAL A 138 -2.14 7.47 0.93
CA VAL A 138 -2.02 6.10 0.39
C VAL A 138 -2.64 5.09 1.36
N ILE A 139 -2.40 5.20 2.67
CA ILE A 139 -3.01 4.31 3.68
C ILE A 139 -4.54 4.31 3.59
N PHE A 140 -5.19 5.46 3.42
CA PHE A 140 -6.65 5.53 3.29
C PHE A 140 -7.16 5.00 1.94
N LEU A 141 -6.35 5.06 0.89
CA LEU A 141 -6.70 4.55 -0.44
C LEU A 141 -6.55 3.03 -0.54
N LEU A 142 -5.56 2.44 0.14
CA LEU A 142 -5.23 1.02 0.03
C LEU A 142 -6.42 0.10 0.33
N PRO A 143 -7.17 0.23 1.44
CA PRO A 143 -8.32 -0.64 1.69
C PRO A 143 -9.35 -0.61 0.55
N LYS A 144 -9.64 0.58 0.01
CA LYS A 144 -10.59 0.76 -1.08
C LYS A 144 -10.08 0.18 -2.40
N LEU A 145 -8.78 0.09 -2.61
CA LEU A 145 -8.20 -0.46 -3.84
C LEU A 145 -8.08 -1.99 -3.77
N PHE A 146 -7.73 -2.51 -2.60
CA PHE A 146 -7.43 -3.93 -2.40
C PHE A 146 -8.65 -4.78 -2.06
N PHE A 147 -9.61 -4.26 -1.30
CA PHE A 147 -10.80 -5.01 -0.86
C PHE A 147 -12.03 -4.82 -1.75
N GLN A 148 -11.84 -4.32 -2.97
CA GLN A 148 -12.93 -4.26 -3.93
C GLN A 148 -13.45 -5.66 -4.23
N LYS A 149 -14.74 -5.89 -4.02
CA LYS A 149 -15.39 -7.11 -4.47
C LYS A 149 -15.22 -7.23 -5.98
N THR A 150 -14.90 -8.42 -6.45
CA THR A 150 -14.79 -8.68 -7.90
C THR A 150 -16.14 -8.54 -8.61
N HIS A 151 -17.23 -8.90 -7.94
CA HIS A 151 -18.62 -8.72 -8.35
C HIS A 151 -19.54 -8.93 -7.13
N GLN A 152 -20.82 -8.55 -7.22
CA GLN A 152 -21.76 -8.58 -6.10
C GLN A 152 -21.92 -9.98 -5.46
N LYS A 153 -21.91 -11.04 -6.29
CA LYS A 153 -22.08 -12.44 -5.88
C LYS A 153 -20.76 -13.21 -5.70
N ALA A 154 -19.63 -12.49 -5.65
CA ALA A 154 -18.31 -13.12 -5.56
C ALA A 154 -18.14 -13.89 -4.24
N LYS A 155 -17.81 -15.18 -4.35
CA LYS A 155 -17.41 -16.00 -3.21
C LYS A 155 -16.11 -15.50 -2.59
N THR A 156 -15.92 -15.74 -1.29
CA THR A 156 -14.72 -15.35 -0.53
C THR A 156 -13.42 -15.78 -1.21
N ASN A 157 -13.33 -17.02 -1.72
CA ASN A 157 -12.14 -17.52 -2.42
C ASN A 157 -11.77 -16.69 -3.67
N ASN A 158 -12.76 -16.19 -4.41
CA ASN A 158 -12.51 -15.35 -5.58
C ASN A 158 -11.97 -13.97 -5.17
N ASN A 159 -12.48 -13.42 -4.07
CA ASN A 159 -11.99 -12.16 -3.52
C ASN A 159 -10.56 -12.32 -2.96
N VAL A 160 -10.24 -13.46 -2.34
CA VAL A 160 -8.86 -13.78 -1.90
C VAL A 160 -7.91 -13.89 -3.10
N LYS A 161 -8.29 -14.61 -4.16
CA LYS A 161 -7.48 -14.68 -5.40
C LYS A 161 -7.25 -13.29 -6.02
N ALA A 162 -8.30 -12.46 -6.06
CA ALA A 162 -8.20 -11.10 -6.57
C ALA A 162 -7.30 -10.21 -5.69
N LEU A 163 -7.40 -10.34 -4.37
CA LEU A 163 -6.53 -9.64 -3.42
C LEU A 163 -5.06 -10.01 -3.67
N THR A 164 -4.73 -11.30 -3.76
CA THR A 164 -3.38 -11.78 -4.08
C THR A 164 -2.86 -11.15 -5.36
N ARG A 165 -3.66 -11.21 -6.44
CA ARG A 165 -3.29 -10.60 -7.72
C ARG A 165 -3.00 -9.11 -7.60
N ARG A 166 -3.84 -8.35 -6.88
CA ARG A 166 -3.64 -6.90 -6.68
C ARG A 166 -2.37 -6.59 -5.88
N VAL A 167 -2.07 -7.39 -4.86
CA VAL A 167 -0.82 -7.26 -4.07
C VAL A 167 0.41 -7.54 -4.92
N ASP A 168 0.36 -8.57 -5.75
CA ASP A 168 1.49 -8.89 -6.62
C ASP A 168 1.67 -7.83 -7.72
N LEU A 169 0.59 -7.24 -8.25
CA LEU A 169 0.68 -6.10 -9.17
C LEU A 169 1.23 -4.84 -8.51
N TRP A 170 0.82 -4.57 -7.26
CA TRP A 170 1.32 -3.42 -6.50
C TRP A 170 2.83 -3.50 -6.29
N LYS A 171 3.36 -4.68 -5.94
CA LYS A 171 4.80 -4.88 -5.73
C LYS A 171 5.65 -4.80 -7.00
N LYS A 172 5.03 -4.91 -8.17
CA LYS A 172 5.73 -4.86 -9.47
C LYS A 172 5.89 -3.43 -10.01
N ASN A 173 5.15 -2.47 -9.46
CA ASN A 173 5.27 -1.05 -9.80
C ASN A 173 6.08 -0.32 -8.73
#